data_AF-A0A7T0KHC3-F1
#
_entry.id   AF-A0A7T0KHC3-F1
#
_cell.length_a   1.000
_cell.length_b   1.000
_cell.length_c   1.000
_cell.angle_alpha   90.00
_cell.angle_beta   90.00
_cell.angle_gamma   90.00
#
_symmetry.space_group_name_H-M   'P 1'
#
loop_
_entity.id
_entity.type
_entity.pdbx_description
1 polymer ?
#
loop_
_entity_poly.entity_id
_entity_poly.type
_entity_poly.pdbx_seq_one_letter_code
_entity_poly.pdbx_strand_id
1 'polypeptide(L)'
;MVDRGDVNDLTKAQRTAAAAARRDLEAFFKQVSDWPPEEVRDALLELMPVIASEYGDLAASVSAQWYDKVRPDSARPYSPTIPPPTSPKDVERSVRTAAHYLFEGDYATSKLILAGMLERHISGRGRETIARNTLADPDAKRFARVPKGKTCAFCSMLASRGFVYATEESAGKFKKFHSDCDCQIVPAFGNNIPHIEGYDPEALYKEYLAAREVAEPGPKGYPDEATILAAMRTQGGDKYTDSKGVKRNSTKPRKLKPALKDGKYLATPRGGTSRRKRLDFGPEDVKLPEKVVDHILYGNVGKRGKRNGGHLFVTVMQEMRESQIAFPKEWDSTRIANVVQSIINRPEKVIQMGPGVARLLATIEGVEVVVQLIVKKNRVLVSTAHPMRGQGVMRVHNGHLIPVE
;
A
#
# COMPACT_ATOMS: atom_id res chain seq x y z
N MET A 1 30.64 22.45 9.16
CA MET A 1 29.21 22.85 9.11
C MET A 1 28.61 22.15 7.91
N VAL A 2 27.41 21.59 8.01
CA VAL A 2 26.80 20.85 6.89
C VAL A 2 26.64 21.76 5.67
N ASP A 3 27.06 21.31 4.49
CA ASP A 3 26.85 22.02 3.23
C ASP A 3 26.02 21.20 2.22
N ARG A 4 25.84 21.74 1.00
CA ARG A 4 25.11 21.06 -0.07
C ARG A 4 25.81 19.79 -0.55
N GLY A 5 27.14 19.75 -0.56
CA GLY A 5 27.93 18.57 -0.90
C GLY A 5 27.64 17.43 0.06
N ASP A 6 27.71 17.68 1.37
CA ASP A 6 27.42 16.70 2.41
C ASP A 6 26.00 16.09 2.27
N VAL A 7 24.99 16.93 2.01
CA VAL A 7 23.59 16.48 1.80
C VAL A 7 23.46 15.62 0.54
N ASN A 8 24.16 15.99 -0.53
CA ASN A 8 24.15 15.25 -1.78
C ASN A 8 24.81 13.88 -1.65
N ASP A 9 25.92 13.80 -0.94
CA ASP A 9 26.65 12.55 -0.69
C ASP A 9 25.81 11.57 0.14
N LEU A 10 25.22 12.05 1.25
CA LEU A 10 24.28 11.26 2.05
C LEU A 10 23.11 10.74 1.18
N THR A 11 22.53 11.60 0.36
CA THR A 11 21.41 11.23 -0.52
C THR A 11 21.83 10.16 -1.53
N LYS A 12 23.01 10.30 -2.13
CA LYS A 12 23.55 9.34 -3.10
C LYS A 12 23.78 7.98 -2.44
N ALA A 13 24.35 7.95 -1.24
CA ALA A 13 24.60 6.72 -0.50
C ALA A 13 23.30 5.99 -0.13
N GLN A 14 22.31 6.68 0.45
CA GLN A 14 21.00 6.09 0.75
C GLN A 14 20.26 5.60 -0.50
N ARG A 15 20.33 6.34 -1.61
CA ARG A 15 19.74 5.91 -2.89
C ARG A 15 20.41 4.69 -3.48
N THR A 16 21.71 4.51 -3.24
CA THR A 16 22.43 3.32 -3.71
C THR A 16 21.90 2.07 -3.01
N ALA A 17 21.67 2.13 -1.69
CA ALA A 17 21.03 1.05 -0.92
C ALA A 17 19.60 0.78 -1.41
N ALA A 18 18.78 1.82 -1.58
CA ALA A 18 17.41 1.65 -2.09
C ALA A 18 17.36 1.08 -3.52
N ALA A 19 18.28 1.48 -4.39
CA ALA A 19 18.37 0.98 -5.76
C ALA A 19 18.79 -0.51 -5.80
N ALA A 20 19.65 -0.95 -4.89
CA ALA A 20 20.01 -2.36 -4.74
C ALA A 20 18.81 -3.19 -4.29
N ALA A 21 18.09 -2.75 -3.26
CA ALA A 21 16.86 -3.39 -2.81
C ALA A 21 15.79 -3.52 -3.92
N ARG A 22 15.65 -2.50 -4.77
CA ARG A 22 14.74 -2.56 -5.93
C ARG A 22 15.18 -3.59 -6.98
N ARG A 23 16.48 -3.80 -7.17
CA ARG A 23 17.00 -4.84 -8.07
C ARG A 23 16.72 -6.24 -7.54
N ASP A 24 16.84 -6.45 -6.24
CA ASP A 24 16.55 -7.75 -5.62
C ASP A 24 15.06 -8.09 -5.72
N LEU A 25 14.19 -7.10 -5.45
CA LEU A 25 12.75 -7.26 -5.66
C LEU A 25 12.41 -7.55 -7.13
N GLU A 26 13.06 -6.86 -8.07
CA GLU A 26 12.90 -7.11 -9.51
C GLU A 26 13.34 -8.53 -9.89
N ALA A 27 14.46 -9.01 -9.34
CA ALA A 27 14.95 -10.37 -9.56
C ALA A 27 13.98 -11.42 -9.02
N PHE A 28 13.43 -11.21 -7.82
CA PHE A 28 12.39 -12.06 -7.25
C PHE A 28 11.17 -12.15 -8.18
N PHE A 29 10.63 -11.01 -8.63
CA PHE A 29 9.45 -11.01 -9.51
C PHE A 29 9.70 -11.69 -10.88
N LYS A 30 10.94 -11.75 -11.36
CA LYS A 30 11.30 -12.53 -12.55
C LYS A 30 11.25 -14.03 -12.27
N GLN A 31 11.73 -14.48 -11.11
CA GLN A 31 11.75 -15.88 -10.70
C GLN A 31 10.35 -16.46 -10.48
N VAL A 32 9.44 -15.66 -9.94
CA VAL A 32 8.07 -16.11 -9.58
C VAL A 32 7.02 -15.76 -10.65
N SER A 33 7.45 -15.50 -11.89
CA SER A 33 6.56 -15.01 -12.96
C SER A 33 5.43 -15.98 -13.33
N ASP A 34 5.64 -17.28 -13.12
CA ASP A 34 4.64 -18.33 -13.38
C ASP A 34 3.96 -18.85 -12.08
N TRP A 35 4.28 -18.29 -10.92
CA TRP A 35 3.74 -18.76 -9.64
C TRP A 35 2.29 -18.27 -9.42
N PRO A 36 1.49 -19.03 -8.65
CA PRO A 36 0.18 -18.56 -8.19
C PRO A 36 0.30 -17.29 -7.32
N PRO A 37 -0.67 -16.35 -7.38
CA PRO A 37 -0.60 -15.09 -6.65
C PRO A 37 -0.55 -15.26 -5.13
N GLU A 38 -1.13 -16.33 -4.59
CA GLU A 38 -1.04 -16.72 -3.17
C GLU A 38 0.39 -17.06 -2.75
N GLU A 39 1.10 -17.88 -3.53
CA GLU A 39 2.49 -18.27 -3.26
C GLU A 39 3.44 -17.07 -3.39
N VAL A 40 3.19 -16.21 -4.38
CA VAL A 40 3.96 -14.95 -4.57
C VAL A 40 3.76 -14.02 -3.39
N ARG A 41 2.51 -13.85 -2.92
CA ARG A 41 2.22 -13.04 -1.73
C ARG A 41 2.94 -13.59 -0.49
N ASP A 42 2.88 -14.90 -0.27
CA ASP A 42 3.44 -15.52 0.93
C ASP A 42 4.98 -15.43 0.92
N ALA A 43 5.61 -15.67 -0.23
CA ALA A 43 7.04 -15.43 -0.40
C ALA A 43 7.42 -13.94 -0.22
N LEU A 44 6.58 -13.00 -0.66
CA LEU A 44 6.81 -11.57 -0.41
C LEU A 44 6.68 -11.20 1.08
N LEU A 45 5.80 -11.86 1.84
CA LEU A 45 5.66 -11.63 3.29
C LEU A 45 6.93 -12.03 4.04
N GLU A 46 7.67 -13.03 3.55
CA GLU A 46 8.97 -13.43 4.11
C GLU A 46 10.12 -12.58 3.58
N LEU A 47 10.16 -12.31 2.27
CA LEU A 47 11.29 -11.65 1.61
C LEU A 47 11.35 -10.14 1.92
N MET A 48 10.22 -9.44 1.86
CA MET A 48 10.21 -7.98 1.97
C MET A 48 10.75 -7.47 3.31
N PRO A 49 10.40 -8.05 4.48
CA PRO A 49 11.02 -7.65 5.76
C PRO A 49 12.53 -7.85 5.78
N VAL A 50 13.05 -8.94 5.21
CA VAL A 50 14.49 -9.21 5.15
C VAL A 50 15.22 -8.15 4.32
N ILE A 51 14.75 -7.90 3.09
CA ILE A 51 15.33 -6.86 2.22
C ILE A 51 15.22 -5.48 2.89
N ALA A 52 14.08 -5.14 3.48
CA ALA A 52 13.90 -3.86 4.15
C ALA A 52 14.82 -3.68 5.36
N SER A 53 15.07 -4.75 6.13
CA SER A 53 16.01 -4.72 7.26
C SER A 53 17.43 -4.50 6.76
N GLU A 54 17.93 -5.38 5.88
CA GLU A 54 19.31 -5.38 5.40
C GLU A 54 19.71 -4.03 4.78
N TYR A 55 18.94 -3.57 3.78
CA TYR A 55 19.25 -2.30 3.14
C TYR A 55 18.93 -1.10 4.02
N GLY A 56 18.00 -1.25 4.97
CA GLY A 56 17.74 -0.27 6.02
C GLY A 56 18.93 -0.14 6.98
N ASP A 57 19.61 -1.23 7.34
CA ASP A 57 20.80 -1.24 8.21
C ASP A 57 21.93 -0.48 7.54
N LEU A 58 22.12 -0.69 6.24
CA LEU A 58 23.09 0.06 5.44
C LEU A 58 22.75 1.56 5.42
N ALA A 59 21.50 1.93 5.15
CA ALA A 59 21.06 3.32 5.13
C ALA A 59 21.21 3.99 6.50
N ALA A 60 20.93 3.28 7.59
CA ALA A 60 21.10 3.77 8.96
C ALA A 60 22.58 3.94 9.33
N SER A 61 23.42 2.98 8.96
CA SER A 61 24.87 3.02 9.23
C SER A 61 25.54 4.20 8.52
N VAL A 62 25.24 4.39 7.24
CA VAL A 62 25.70 5.56 6.47
C VAL A 62 25.22 6.86 7.11
N SER A 63 23.97 6.91 7.57
CA SER A 63 23.43 8.09 8.27
C SER A 63 24.12 8.38 9.60
N ALA A 64 24.45 7.35 10.38
CA ALA A 64 25.15 7.51 11.65
C ALA A 64 26.60 8.01 11.44
N GLN A 65 27.32 7.41 10.48
CA GLN A 65 28.66 7.86 10.08
C GLN A 65 28.66 9.28 9.53
N TRP A 66 27.66 9.62 8.70
CA TRP A 66 27.50 10.97 8.20
C TRP A 66 27.23 11.96 9.34
N TYR A 67 26.37 11.60 10.30
CA TYR A 67 26.10 12.44 11.47
C TYR A 67 27.38 12.70 12.26
N ASP A 68 28.16 11.66 12.53
CA ASP A 68 29.45 11.76 13.23
C ASP A 68 30.42 12.69 12.49
N LYS A 69 30.53 12.54 11.17
CA LYS A 69 31.36 13.38 10.29
C LYS A 69 30.95 14.87 10.34
N VAL A 70 29.66 15.17 10.30
CA VAL A 70 29.18 16.57 10.21
C VAL A 70 29.01 17.25 11.57
N ARG A 71 29.02 16.47 12.64
CA ARG A 71 29.03 16.97 14.01
C ARG A 71 30.34 17.73 14.27
N PRO A 72 30.28 18.99 14.72
CA PRO A 72 31.50 19.75 15.02
C PRO A 72 32.22 19.17 16.25
N ASP A 73 33.54 19.36 16.29
CA ASP A 73 34.32 19.08 17.48
C ASP A 73 33.76 19.85 18.68
N SER A 74 33.58 19.14 19.79
CA SER A 74 32.95 19.68 21.00
C SER A 74 33.51 19.00 22.24
N ALA A 75 33.56 19.74 23.35
CA ALA A 75 33.90 19.23 24.66
C ALA A 75 32.86 18.23 25.21
N ARG A 76 31.66 18.17 24.61
CA ARG A 76 30.62 17.19 24.97
C ARG A 76 30.70 16.01 24.00
N PRO A 77 31.25 14.86 24.44
CA PRO A 77 31.32 13.68 23.58
C PRO A 77 29.93 13.16 23.28
N TYR A 78 29.74 12.68 22.06
CA TYR A 78 28.50 12.05 21.63
C TYR A 78 28.83 11.05 20.52
N SER A 79 28.29 9.84 20.62
CA SER A 79 28.46 8.80 19.60
C SER A 79 27.10 8.49 18.98
N PRO A 80 26.93 8.68 17.67
CA PRO A 80 25.65 8.43 17.02
C PRO A 80 25.22 6.96 17.13
N THR A 81 23.93 6.75 17.35
CA THR A 81 23.31 5.43 17.49
C THR A 81 22.39 5.13 16.33
N ILE A 82 22.23 3.85 16.01
CA ILE A 82 21.29 3.36 15.00
C ILE A 82 19.98 2.98 15.70
N PRO A 83 18.81 3.43 15.20
CA PRO A 83 17.52 3.01 15.75
C PRO A 83 17.30 1.50 15.54
N PRO A 84 16.42 0.89 16.36
CA PRO A 84 15.95 -0.47 16.11
C PRO A 84 15.44 -0.64 14.67
N PRO A 85 15.56 -1.85 14.09
CA PRO A 85 15.09 -2.11 12.74
C PRO A 85 13.60 -1.84 12.60
N THR A 86 13.16 -1.56 11.37
CA THR A 86 11.75 -1.39 11.06
C THR A 86 10.99 -2.66 11.42
N SER A 87 9.84 -2.50 12.09
CA SER A 87 8.99 -3.62 12.45
C SER A 87 8.60 -4.45 11.22
N PRO A 88 8.83 -5.77 11.20
CA PRO A 88 8.41 -6.64 10.10
C PRO A 88 6.93 -6.47 9.75
N LYS A 89 6.07 -6.26 10.76
CA LYS A 89 4.62 -6.04 10.60
C LYS A 89 4.28 -4.81 9.75
N ASP A 90 5.08 -3.74 9.83
CA ASP A 90 4.85 -2.54 9.01
C ASP A 90 5.25 -2.77 7.54
N VAL A 91 6.25 -3.62 7.30
CA VAL A 91 6.65 -4.06 5.97
C VAL A 91 5.63 -5.04 5.40
N GLU A 92 5.19 -6.03 6.17
CA GLU A 92 4.12 -6.97 5.80
C GLU A 92 2.81 -6.25 5.44
N ARG A 93 2.44 -5.17 6.17
CA ARG A 93 1.28 -4.34 5.81
C ARG A 93 1.41 -3.75 4.40
N SER A 94 2.63 -3.38 4.02
CA SER A 94 2.94 -2.88 2.67
C SER A 94 2.73 -3.97 1.62
N VAL A 95 3.17 -5.20 1.92
CA VAL A 95 2.91 -6.40 1.10
C VAL A 95 1.42 -6.64 0.93
N ARG A 96 0.66 -6.71 2.02
CA ARG A 96 -0.79 -6.94 2.00
C ARG A 96 -1.55 -5.88 1.20
N THR A 97 -1.11 -4.62 1.28
CA THR A 97 -1.70 -3.51 0.51
C THR A 97 -1.50 -3.70 -1.00
N ALA A 98 -0.31 -4.17 -1.42
CA ALA A 98 -0.01 -4.38 -2.84
C ALA A 98 -0.44 -5.76 -3.37
N ALA A 99 -0.72 -6.72 -2.48
CA ALA A 99 -1.06 -8.10 -2.82
C ALA A 99 -2.34 -8.19 -3.65
N HIS A 100 -3.31 -7.30 -3.44
CA HIS A 100 -4.55 -7.26 -4.22
C HIS A 100 -4.28 -7.28 -5.74
N TYR A 101 -3.26 -6.52 -6.21
CA TYR A 101 -2.89 -6.48 -7.62
C TYR A 101 -2.39 -7.81 -8.17
N LEU A 102 -1.74 -8.64 -7.34
CA LEU A 102 -1.35 -10.00 -7.74
C LEU A 102 -2.59 -10.84 -8.07
N PHE A 103 -3.61 -10.80 -7.21
CA PHE A 103 -4.89 -11.49 -7.44
C PHE A 103 -5.70 -10.89 -8.60
N GLU A 104 -5.38 -9.67 -9.04
CA GLU A 104 -5.92 -9.09 -10.27
C GLU A 104 -5.15 -9.51 -11.54
N GLY A 105 -4.01 -10.19 -11.40
CA GLY A 105 -3.09 -10.49 -12.50
C GLY A 105 -2.19 -9.30 -12.90
N ASP A 106 -2.17 -8.22 -12.11
CA ASP A 106 -1.36 -7.03 -12.35
C ASP A 106 -0.08 -7.03 -11.49
N TYR A 107 0.79 -8.00 -11.79
CA TYR A 107 2.08 -8.17 -11.12
C TYR A 107 2.99 -6.94 -11.30
N ALA A 108 2.90 -6.26 -12.45
CA ALA A 108 3.68 -5.07 -12.73
C ALA A 108 3.32 -3.92 -11.77
N THR A 109 2.03 -3.68 -11.54
CA THR A 109 1.59 -2.67 -10.55
C THR A 109 1.94 -3.08 -9.13
N SER A 110 1.77 -4.36 -8.77
CA SER A 110 2.16 -4.85 -7.43
C SER A 110 3.65 -4.60 -7.16
N LYS A 111 4.52 -5.03 -8.08
CA LYS A 111 5.96 -4.82 -8.02
C LYS A 111 6.33 -3.34 -7.90
N LEU A 112 5.73 -2.48 -8.72
CA LEU A 112 6.02 -1.04 -8.70
C LEU A 112 5.66 -0.41 -7.36
N ILE A 113 4.50 -0.74 -6.80
CA ILE A 113 4.06 -0.23 -5.49
C ILE A 113 4.99 -0.73 -4.39
N LEU A 114 5.32 -2.02 -4.41
CA LEU A 114 6.23 -2.62 -3.42
C LEU A 114 7.62 -2.00 -3.49
N ALA A 115 8.17 -1.77 -4.69
CA ALA A 115 9.44 -1.09 -4.87
C ALA A 115 9.44 0.31 -4.23
N GLY A 116 8.37 1.08 -4.43
CA GLY A 116 8.24 2.40 -3.82
C GLY A 116 8.04 2.37 -2.29
N MET A 117 7.35 1.36 -1.76
CA MET A 117 7.18 1.17 -0.31
C MET A 117 8.49 0.71 0.35
N LEU A 118 9.24 -0.16 -0.31
CA LEU A 118 10.54 -0.66 0.12
C LEU A 118 11.56 0.49 0.21
N GLU A 119 11.66 1.32 -0.84
CA GLU A 119 12.51 2.52 -0.84
C GLU A 119 12.14 3.48 0.31
N ARG A 120 10.85 3.62 0.61
CA ARG A 120 10.37 4.43 1.74
C ARG A 120 10.84 3.88 3.08
N HIS A 121 10.77 2.57 3.30
CA HIS A 121 11.25 1.95 4.56
C HIS A 121 12.75 2.15 4.72
N ILE A 122 13.54 1.85 3.68
CA ILE A 122 15.00 1.95 3.68
C ILE A 122 15.45 3.40 3.93
N SER A 123 14.95 4.34 3.13
CA SER A 123 15.34 5.75 3.25
C SER A 123 14.76 6.37 4.53
N GLY A 124 13.59 5.89 4.98
CA GLY A 124 12.98 6.31 6.24
C GLY A 124 13.87 6.01 7.44
N ARG A 125 14.49 4.82 7.45
CA ARG A 125 15.41 4.41 8.52
C ARG A 125 16.67 5.26 8.60
N GLY A 126 17.25 5.62 7.45
CA GLY A 126 18.37 6.57 7.39
C GLY A 126 18.00 7.96 7.94
N ARG A 127 16.80 8.46 7.63
CA ARG A 127 16.32 9.76 8.14
C ARG A 127 16.00 9.74 9.62
N GLU A 128 15.39 8.65 10.09
CA GLU A 128 15.11 8.44 11.51
C GLU A 128 16.38 8.40 12.34
N THR A 129 17.44 7.78 11.81
CA THR A 129 18.76 7.77 12.44
C THR A 129 19.25 9.19 12.71
N ILE A 130 19.26 10.05 11.69
CA ILE A 130 19.71 11.45 11.85
C ILE A 130 18.79 12.22 12.82
N ALA A 131 17.47 12.09 12.66
CA ALA A 131 16.51 12.79 13.50
C ALA A 131 16.65 12.41 14.99
N ARG A 132 16.76 11.11 15.31
CA ARG A 132 16.94 10.64 16.68
C ARG A 132 18.27 11.10 17.27
N ASN A 133 19.36 11.02 16.51
CA ASN A 133 20.65 11.51 16.99
C ASN A 133 20.62 13.03 17.22
N THR A 134 19.98 13.80 16.34
CA THR A 134 19.79 15.25 16.55
C THR A 134 19.02 15.55 17.83
N LEU A 135 18.00 14.76 18.15
CA LEU A 135 17.19 14.97 19.37
C LEU A 135 17.91 14.54 20.66
N ALA A 136 18.85 13.60 20.56
CA ALA A 136 19.60 13.07 21.70
C ALA A 136 20.95 13.77 21.94
N ASP A 137 21.53 14.39 20.91
CA ASP A 137 22.83 15.06 21.00
C ASP A 137 22.72 16.40 21.74
N PRO A 138 23.49 16.61 22.82
CA PRO A 138 23.43 17.83 23.62
C PRO A 138 23.87 19.09 22.84
N ASP A 139 24.68 18.95 21.79
CA ASP A 139 25.14 20.04 20.94
C ASP A 139 24.18 20.31 19.77
N ALA A 140 23.34 19.35 19.39
CA ALA A 140 22.30 19.59 18.42
C ALA A 140 21.11 20.31 19.08
N LYS A 141 20.55 21.29 18.37
CA LYS A 141 19.38 22.05 18.87
C LYS A 141 18.12 21.80 18.09
N ARG A 142 18.27 21.50 16.80
CA ARG A 142 17.17 21.42 15.85
C ARG A 142 17.64 20.81 14.55
N PHE A 143 16.71 20.33 13.75
CA PHE A 143 16.97 19.94 12.36
C PHE A 143 15.97 20.59 11.41
N ALA A 144 16.27 20.49 10.12
CA ALA A 144 15.40 20.84 9.02
C ALA A 144 15.21 19.65 8.06
N ARG A 145 14.11 19.68 7.30
CA ARG A 145 13.94 18.83 6.12
C ARG A 145 14.46 19.59 4.92
N VAL A 146 15.56 19.12 4.33
CA VAL A 146 16.25 19.80 3.23
C VAL A 146 16.03 19.01 1.94
N PRO A 147 15.33 19.58 0.93
CA PRO A 147 15.23 18.98 -0.38
C PRO A 147 16.60 18.90 -1.06
N LYS A 148 16.87 17.85 -1.84
CA LYS A 148 18.03 17.80 -2.72
C LYS A 148 17.94 18.87 -3.84
N GLY A 149 16.71 19.23 -4.21
CA GLY A 149 16.39 20.23 -5.22
C GLY A 149 14.87 20.25 -5.46
N LYS A 150 14.45 20.24 -6.72
CA LYS A 150 13.04 20.15 -7.11
C LYS A 150 12.38 18.90 -6.51
N THR A 151 11.43 19.09 -5.60
CA THR A 151 10.72 18.02 -4.87
C THR A 151 9.20 18.19 -4.95
N CYS A 152 8.42 17.34 -4.29
CA CYS A 152 6.96 17.43 -4.33
C CYS A 152 6.44 18.56 -3.40
N ALA A 153 5.21 19.04 -3.64
CA ALA A 153 4.61 20.13 -2.87
C ALA A 153 4.57 19.84 -1.36
N PHE A 154 4.36 18.58 -0.98
CA PHE A 154 4.37 18.17 0.44
C PHE A 154 5.75 18.29 1.07
N CYS A 155 6.78 17.85 0.36
CA CYS A 155 8.16 17.98 0.79
C CYS A 155 8.57 19.45 0.91
N SER A 156 8.20 20.28 -0.06
CA SER A 156 8.42 21.73 -0.03
C SER A 156 7.71 22.41 1.13
N MET A 157 6.45 22.04 1.41
CA MET A 157 5.70 22.54 2.57
C MET A 157 6.37 22.18 3.90
N LEU A 158 6.92 20.97 4.04
CA LEU A 158 7.63 20.60 5.26
C LEU A 158 9.00 21.27 5.35
N ALA A 159 9.68 21.44 4.21
CA ALA A 159 10.97 22.11 4.11
C ALA A 159 10.89 23.60 4.40
N SER A 160 9.76 24.26 4.11
CA SER A 160 9.56 25.69 4.37
C SER A 160 9.62 26.08 5.84
N ARG A 161 9.47 25.10 6.75
CA ARG A 161 9.59 25.36 8.19
C ARG A 161 11.01 25.70 8.63
N GLY A 162 12.02 25.37 7.82
CA GLY A 162 13.42 25.59 8.18
C GLY A 162 13.89 24.73 9.36
N PHE A 163 14.92 25.21 10.05
CA PHE A 163 15.46 24.57 11.24
C PHE A 163 14.62 24.96 12.45
N VAL A 164 13.54 24.20 12.69
CA VAL A 164 12.62 24.42 13.83
C VAL A 164 12.24 23.13 14.55
N TYR A 165 12.61 21.98 14.02
CA TYR A 165 12.28 20.69 14.62
C TYR A 165 13.25 20.40 15.76
N ALA A 166 12.78 20.50 17.00
CA ALA A 166 13.62 20.43 18.21
C ALA A 166 13.10 19.45 19.27
N THR A 167 11.89 18.89 19.09
CA THR A 167 11.21 18.02 20.06
C THR A 167 10.57 16.84 19.37
N GLU A 168 10.28 15.75 20.10
CA GLU A 168 9.51 14.62 19.55
C GLU A 168 8.16 15.05 18.99
N GLU A 169 7.48 16.00 19.62
CA GLU A 169 6.18 16.51 19.17
C GLU A 169 6.29 17.24 17.83
N SER A 170 7.24 18.18 17.71
CA SER A 170 7.49 18.89 16.45
C SER A 170 8.00 17.93 15.36
N ALA A 171 8.80 16.93 15.74
CA ALA A 171 9.29 15.86 14.89
C ALA A 171 8.20 14.82 14.52
N GLY A 172 7.14 14.69 15.31
CA GLY A 172 6.00 13.80 15.03
C GLY A 172 5.27 14.17 13.74
N LYS A 173 5.14 15.49 13.49
CA LYS A 173 4.63 16.06 12.22
C LYS A 173 5.57 15.85 11.02
N PHE A 174 6.78 15.34 11.26
CA PHE A 174 7.82 15.16 10.28
C PHE A 174 7.95 13.69 9.80
N LYS A 175 7.36 12.71 10.51
CA LYS A 175 7.46 11.26 10.20
C LYS A 175 6.85 10.84 8.85
N LYS A 176 6.11 11.70 8.16
CA LYS A 176 5.47 11.38 6.87
C LYS A 176 6.44 11.58 5.70
N PHE A 177 6.68 10.50 4.97
CA PHE A 177 7.42 10.47 3.71
C PHE A 177 6.64 9.68 2.67
N HIS A 178 6.67 10.12 1.41
CA HIS A 178 6.15 9.36 0.29
C HIS A 178 7.25 8.48 -0.33
N SER A 179 6.87 7.50 -1.15
CA SER A 179 7.79 6.71 -1.98
C SER A 179 8.59 7.60 -2.93
N ASP A 180 9.85 7.27 -3.21
CA ASP A 180 10.75 8.05 -4.06
C ASP A 180 11.04 9.49 -3.54
N CYS A 181 10.88 9.73 -2.23
CA CYS A 181 11.21 11.02 -1.61
C CYS A 181 12.73 11.24 -1.54
N ASP A 182 13.17 12.44 -1.91
CA ASP A 182 14.58 12.83 -2.04
C ASP A 182 15.06 13.83 -0.97
N CYS A 183 14.21 14.19 0.00
CA CYS A 183 14.61 15.07 1.09
C CYS A 183 15.53 14.37 2.08
N GLN A 184 16.44 15.13 2.67
CA GLN A 184 17.30 14.71 3.77
C GLN A 184 17.02 15.49 5.05
N ILE A 185 17.53 14.94 6.16
CA ILE A 185 17.46 15.55 7.49
C ILE A 185 18.79 16.16 7.77
N VAL A 186 18.77 17.44 8.12
CA VAL A 186 20.00 18.21 8.37
C VAL A 186 19.96 18.75 9.78
N PRO A 187 20.87 18.34 10.67
CA PRO A 187 20.99 18.91 12.00
C PRO A 187 21.59 20.31 11.94
N ALA A 188 21.24 21.13 12.92
CA ALA A 188 21.96 22.35 13.29
C ALA A 188 22.47 22.23 14.72
N PHE A 189 23.74 22.60 14.88
CA PHE A 189 24.48 22.48 16.13
C PHE A 189 24.64 23.86 16.78
N GLY A 190 24.34 23.94 18.07
CA GLY A 190 24.32 25.20 18.81
C GLY A 190 23.45 26.28 18.15
N ASN A 191 24.00 27.48 18.02
CA ASN A 191 23.35 28.61 17.36
C ASN A 191 23.66 28.69 15.85
N ASN A 192 24.47 27.77 15.33
CA ASN A 192 24.94 27.77 13.96
C ASN A 192 23.93 27.05 13.05
N ILE A 193 23.07 27.82 12.39
CA ILE A 193 22.16 27.30 11.35
C ILE A 193 22.97 27.13 10.05
N PRO A 194 23.04 25.91 9.48
CA PRO A 194 23.69 25.70 8.20
C PRO A 194 23.00 26.48 7.07
N HIS A 195 23.78 27.20 6.26
CA HIS A 195 23.33 27.71 4.97
C HIS A 195 23.58 26.65 3.89
N ILE A 196 22.50 26.10 3.33
CA ILE A 196 22.58 25.06 2.31
C ILE A 196 22.25 25.67 0.95
N GLU A 197 23.23 25.72 0.04
CA GLU A 197 23.07 26.28 -1.32
C GLU A 197 21.82 25.72 -2.01
N GLY A 198 20.96 26.57 -2.58
CA GLY A 198 19.72 26.16 -3.25
C GLY A 198 18.60 25.68 -2.33
N TYR A 199 18.70 25.93 -1.01
CA TYR A 199 17.61 25.75 -0.06
C TYR A 199 17.31 27.08 0.65
N ASP A 200 16.15 27.64 0.33
CA ASP A 200 15.62 28.88 0.92
C ASP A 200 14.28 28.57 1.60
N PRO A 201 14.27 28.29 2.93
CA PRO A 201 13.04 27.97 3.64
C PRO A 201 12.06 29.14 3.65
N GLU A 202 12.53 30.39 3.69
CA GLU A 202 11.69 31.58 3.66
C GLU A 202 10.94 31.73 2.34
N ALA A 203 11.60 31.50 1.20
CA ALA A 203 10.95 31.48 -0.11
C ALA A 203 9.90 30.36 -0.21
N LEU A 204 10.23 29.15 0.24
CA LEU A 204 9.28 28.04 0.30
C LEU A 204 8.10 28.35 1.24
N TYR A 205 8.33 29.13 2.30
CA TYR A 205 7.28 29.51 3.24
C TYR A 205 6.33 30.56 2.65
N LYS A 206 6.86 31.52 1.89
CA LYS A 206 6.03 32.47 1.10
C LYS A 206 5.14 31.72 0.11
N GLU A 207 5.66 30.70 -0.57
CA GLU A 207 4.87 29.86 -1.48
C GLU A 207 3.78 29.07 -0.75
N TYR A 208 4.09 28.51 0.42
CA TYR A 208 3.10 27.85 1.27
C TYR A 208 1.99 28.82 1.73
N LEU A 209 2.36 30.04 2.15
CA LEU A 209 1.38 31.04 2.59
C LEU A 209 0.46 31.50 1.46
N ALA A 210 1.01 31.74 0.27
CA ALA A 210 0.22 32.09 -0.92
C ALA A 210 -0.77 30.98 -1.31
N ALA A 211 -0.37 29.72 -1.16
CA ALA A 211 -1.27 28.59 -1.38
C ALA A 211 -2.32 28.46 -0.27
N ARG A 212 -1.96 28.75 0.99
CA ARG A 212 -2.89 28.73 2.13
C ARG A 212 -3.95 29.82 2.04
N GLU A 213 -3.61 30.99 1.53
CA GLU A 213 -4.53 32.12 1.38
C GLU A 213 -5.67 31.82 0.41
N VAL A 214 -5.39 31.10 -0.68
CA VAL A 214 -6.41 30.73 -1.68
C VAL A 214 -7.07 29.38 -1.42
N ALA A 215 -6.57 28.61 -0.46
CA ALA A 215 -7.10 27.29 -0.16
C ALA A 215 -8.47 27.41 0.50
N GLU A 216 -9.45 26.64 0.03
CA GLU A 216 -10.79 26.67 0.60
C GLU A 216 -10.76 26.19 2.07
N PRO A 217 -11.47 26.89 2.98
CA PRO A 217 -11.54 26.48 4.37
C PRO A 217 -12.29 25.15 4.50
N GLY A 218 -11.75 24.25 5.32
CA GLY A 218 -12.42 23.00 5.68
C GLY A 218 -13.49 23.19 6.76
N PRO A 219 -14.08 22.11 7.28
CA PRO A 219 -15.15 22.15 8.28
C PRO A 219 -14.81 22.89 9.58
N LYS A 220 -13.52 23.11 9.86
CA LYS A 220 -13.04 23.82 11.05
C LYS A 220 -12.84 25.33 10.82
N GLY A 221 -13.26 25.87 9.68
CA GLY A 221 -13.13 27.29 9.34
C GLY A 221 -11.72 27.72 8.90
N TYR A 222 -10.80 26.77 8.71
CA TYR A 222 -9.47 27.01 8.14
C TYR A 222 -9.11 25.91 7.13
N PRO A 223 -8.24 26.18 6.14
CA PRO A 223 -7.84 25.19 5.15
C PRO A 223 -7.03 24.07 5.78
N ASP A 224 -7.35 22.82 5.44
CA ASP A 224 -6.58 21.67 5.88
C ASP A 224 -5.33 21.44 5.01
N GLU A 225 -4.42 20.57 5.46
CA GLU A 225 -3.19 20.23 4.76
C GLU A 225 -3.45 19.76 3.32
N ALA A 226 -4.52 18.99 3.10
CA ALA A 226 -4.81 18.44 1.78
C ALA A 226 -5.23 19.55 0.79
N THR A 227 -6.06 20.49 1.23
CA THR A 227 -6.50 21.63 0.40
C THR A 227 -5.34 22.58 0.09
N ILE A 228 -4.49 22.87 1.08
CA ILE A 228 -3.30 23.72 0.86
C ILE A 228 -2.35 23.06 -0.15
N LEU A 229 -2.07 21.76 -0.01
CA LEU A 229 -1.23 21.04 -0.97
C LEU A 229 -1.85 20.96 -2.37
N ALA A 230 -3.18 20.94 -2.48
CA ALA A 230 -3.86 21.01 -3.77
C ALA A 230 -3.68 22.39 -4.42
N ALA A 231 -3.77 23.46 -3.64
CA ALA A 231 -3.48 24.83 -4.08
C ALA A 231 -2.01 24.97 -4.51
N MET A 232 -1.05 24.49 -3.70
CA MET A 232 0.38 24.49 -4.05
C MET A 232 0.63 23.79 -5.38
N ARG A 233 0.06 22.61 -5.61
CA ARG A 233 0.22 21.88 -6.89
C ARG A 233 -0.40 22.61 -8.09
N THR A 234 -1.43 23.42 -7.86
CA THR A 234 -2.12 24.17 -8.92
C THR A 234 -1.35 25.43 -9.29
N GLN A 235 -0.91 26.20 -8.29
CA GLN A 235 -0.13 27.42 -8.48
C GLN A 235 1.33 27.15 -8.86
N GLY A 236 1.84 25.98 -8.47
CA GLY A 236 3.26 25.66 -8.56
C GLY A 236 3.83 25.51 -9.97
N GLY A 237 3.02 25.48 -11.04
CA GLY A 237 3.52 25.36 -12.41
C GLY A 237 4.47 24.17 -12.57
N ASP A 238 5.72 24.40 -12.95
CA ASP A 238 6.77 23.38 -13.03
C ASP A 238 7.67 23.32 -11.78
N LYS A 239 7.37 24.03 -10.70
CA LYS A 239 8.20 24.09 -9.49
C LYS A 239 8.23 22.78 -8.69
N TYR A 240 7.11 22.05 -8.61
CA TYR A 240 7.03 20.80 -7.88
C TYR A 240 7.07 19.59 -8.81
N THR A 241 7.61 18.48 -8.33
CA THR A 241 7.59 17.19 -9.07
C THR A 241 6.17 16.63 -9.22
N ASP A 242 5.21 17.14 -8.47
CA ASP A 242 3.82 16.72 -8.50
C ASP A 242 2.80 17.84 -8.76
N SER A 243 3.25 18.95 -9.32
CA SER A 243 2.35 20.00 -9.81
C SER A 243 1.35 19.48 -10.85
N LYS A 244 0.22 20.17 -10.98
CA LYS A 244 -0.81 19.87 -11.96
C LYS A 244 -0.23 19.99 -13.38
N GLY A 245 -0.43 18.97 -14.22
CA GLY A 245 0.10 18.94 -15.58
C GLY A 245 1.50 18.33 -15.72
N VAL A 246 2.26 18.18 -14.63
CA VAL A 246 3.52 17.42 -14.65
C VAL A 246 3.20 15.94 -14.83
N LYS A 247 3.81 15.31 -15.84
CA LYS A 247 3.72 13.85 -16.02
C LYS A 247 4.38 13.18 -14.81
N ARG A 248 3.57 12.58 -13.95
CA ARG A 248 4.06 11.80 -12.81
C ARG A 248 4.39 10.39 -13.29
N ASN A 249 5.54 9.86 -12.89
CA ASN A 249 5.78 8.41 -12.90
C ASN A 249 5.01 7.67 -11.79
N SER A 250 4.14 8.36 -11.06
CA SER A 250 3.23 7.72 -10.11
C SER A 250 2.09 7.05 -10.88
N THR A 251 2.14 5.73 -10.97
CA THR A 251 0.96 4.92 -11.25
C THR A 251 0.03 5.08 -10.05
N LYS A 252 -0.77 6.16 -10.02
CA LYS A 252 -1.86 6.25 -9.05
C LYS A 252 -2.68 4.97 -9.19
N PRO A 253 -3.00 4.26 -8.09
CA PRO A 253 -4.02 3.23 -8.09
C PRO A 253 -5.19 3.73 -8.91
N ARG A 254 -5.46 3.07 -10.04
CA ARG A 254 -6.59 3.46 -10.88
C ARG A 254 -7.81 3.29 -9.99
N LYS A 255 -8.58 4.36 -9.72
CA LYS A 255 -9.88 4.24 -9.02
C LYS A 255 -10.61 3.04 -9.64
N LEU A 256 -11.01 2.07 -8.80
CA LEU A 256 -11.77 0.91 -9.23
C LEU A 256 -12.92 1.43 -10.08
N LYS A 257 -12.86 1.16 -11.39
CA LYS A 257 -13.96 1.50 -12.27
C LYS A 257 -15.18 0.71 -11.79
N PRO A 258 -16.41 1.24 -11.91
CA PRO A 258 -17.58 0.52 -11.47
C PRO A 258 -17.68 -0.82 -12.22
N ALA A 259 -18.05 -1.89 -11.50
CA ALA A 259 -18.25 -3.22 -12.10
C ALA A 259 -19.60 -3.35 -12.81
N LEU A 260 -20.42 -2.30 -12.74
CA LEU A 260 -21.73 -2.17 -13.38
C LEU A 260 -21.78 -0.88 -14.18
N LYS A 261 -22.38 -0.94 -15.37
CA LYS A 261 -22.73 0.22 -16.16
C LYS A 261 -23.98 -0.10 -16.98
N ASP A 262 -24.97 0.79 -16.94
CA ASP A 262 -26.22 0.68 -17.69
C ASP A 262 -26.92 -0.68 -17.46
N GLY A 263 -26.97 -1.13 -16.19
CA GLY A 263 -27.58 -2.41 -15.80
C GLY A 263 -26.80 -3.65 -16.21
N LYS A 264 -25.60 -3.53 -16.81
CA LYS A 264 -24.79 -4.66 -17.29
C LYS A 264 -23.44 -4.73 -16.60
N TYR A 265 -22.89 -5.94 -16.44
CA TYR A 265 -21.59 -6.13 -15.81
C TYR A 265 -20.44 -5.70 -16.73
N LEU A 266 -19.39 -5.12 -16.14
CA LEU A 266 -18.14 -4.79 -16.80
C LEU A 266 -17.04 -5.74 -16.32
N ALA A 267 -16.74 -6.76 -17.13
CA ALA A 267 -15.82 -7.82 -16.78
C ALA A 267 -14.38 -7.56 -17.24
N THR A 268 -13.42 -7.94 -16.42
CA THR A 268 -12.01 -8.02 -16.80
C THR A 268 -11.70 -9.45 -17.25
N PRO A 269 -11.05 -9.68 -18.40
CA PRO A 269 -10.63 -11.03 -18.80
C PRO A 269 -9.66 -11.65 -17.79
N ARG A 270 -9.71 -12.97 -17.61
CA ARG A 270 -8.77 -13.72 -16.76
C ARG A 270 -7.32 -13.48 -17.21
N GLY A 271 -6.46 -13.07 -16.27
CA GLY A 271 -5.05 -12.77 -16.53
C GLY A 271 -4.80 -11.50 -17.38
N GLY A 272 -5.85 -10.72 -17.67
CA GLY A 272 -5.76 -9.62 -18.63
C GLY A 272 -5.53 -8.26 -17.97
N THR A 273 -4.49 -7.56 -18.43
CA THR A 273 -4.31 -6.09 -18.33
C THR A 273 -5.22 -5.31 -19.30
N SER A 274 -6.07 -6.03 -20.04
CA SER A 274 -6.94 -5.55 -21.12
C SER A 274 -8.15 -4.72 -20.68
N ARG A 275 -8.73 -3.96 -21.62
CA ARG A 275 -9.91 -3.12 -21.41
C ARG A 275 -11.10 -3.98 -20.96
N ARG A 276 -11.81 -3.57 -19.90
CA ARG A 276 -13.02 -4.26 -19.44
C ARG A 276 -14.03 -4.40 -20.58
N LYS A 277 -14.59 -5.60 -20.72
CA LYS A 277 -15.66 -5.90 -21.66
C LYS A 277 -16.99 -5.79 -20.95
N ARG A 278 -17.95 -5.11 -21.59
CA ARG A 278 -19.35 -5.14 -21.15
C ARG A 278 -19.92 -6.52 -21.50
N LEU A 279 -20.46 -7.21 -20.51
CA LEU A 279 -21.20 -8.45 -20.71
C LEU A 279 -22.61 -8.12 -21.19
N ASP A 280 -23.23 -9.06 -21.89
CA ASP A 280 -24.60 -8.91 -22.40
C ASP A 280 -25.65 -9.10 -21.29
N PHE A 281 -25.21 -9.44 -20.08
CA PHE A 281 -26.04 -9.66 -18.90
C PHE A 281 -25.59 -8.83 -17.69
N GLY A 282 -26.51 -8.67 -16.74
CA GLY A 282 -26.33 -7.94 -15.49
C GLY A 282 -27.05 -8.61 -14.32
N PRO A 283 -27.23 -7.89 -13.20
CA PRO A 283 -27.82 -8.45 -11.98
C PRO A 283 -29.20 -9.07 -12.18
N GLU A 284 -30.07 -8.41 -12.95
CA GLU A 284 -31.44 -8.88 -13.23
C GLU A 284 -31.48 -10.20 -14.00
N ASP A 285 -30.40 -10.54 -14.71
CA ASP A 285 -30.29 -11.76 -15.51
C ASP A 285 -29.78 -12.96 -14.68
N VAL A 286 -29.24 -12.72 -13.48
CA VAL A 286 -28.62 -13.75 -12.62
C VAL A 286 -29.65 -14.36 -11.68
N LYS A 287 -29.82 -15.68 -11.76
CA LYS A 287 -30.70 -16.41 -10.84
C LYS A 287 -29.91 -17.08 -9.72
N LEU A 288 -30.41 -16.93 -8.49
CA LEU A 288 -29.97 -17.64 -7.29
C LEU A 288 -31.12 -18.49 -6.73
N PRO A 289 -31.40 -19.68 -7.30
CA PRO A 289 -32.43 -20.58 -6.76
C PRO A 289 -32.05 -21.11 -5.37
N GLU A 290 -33.04 -21.42 -4.54
CA GLU A 290 -32.86 -22.00 -3.19
C GLU A 290 -31.94 -23.22 -3.19
N LYS A 291 -32.13 -24.18 -4.11
CA LYS A 291 -31.24 -25.34 -4.26
C LYS A 291 -29.75 -25.00 -4.48
N VAL A 292 -29.45 -23.82 -5.02
CA VAL A 292 -28.07 -23.34 -5.19
C VAL A 292 -27.56 -22.76 -3.87
N VAL A 293 -28.42 -22.07 -3.12
CA VAL A 293 -28.11 -21.65 -1.74
C VAL A 293 -27.85 -22.87 -0.87
N ASP A 294 -28.69 -23.91 -0.94
CA ASP A 294 -28.46 -25.16 -0.21
C ASP A 294 -27.15 -25.84 -0.61
N HIS A 295 -26.85 -25.86 -1.91
CA HIS A 295 -25.55 -26.37 -2.38
C HIS A 295 -24.38 -25.56 -1.81
N ILE A 296 -24.49 -24.23 -1.75
CA ILE A 296 -23.46 -23.36 -1.17
C ILE A 296 -23.28 -23.68 0.31
N LEU A 297 -24.36 -23.73 1.09
CA LEU A 297 -24.34 -23.85 2.54
C LEU A 297 -24.04 -25.27 3.03
N TYR A 298 -24.70 -26.24 2.44
CA TYR A 298 -24.73 -27.63 2.90
C TYR A 298 -24.08 -28.60 1.92
N GLY A 299 -23.74 -28.17 0.71
CA GLY A 299 -23.10 -29.02 -0.30
C GLY A 299 -24.04 -30.04 -0.93
N ASN A 300 -23.60 -30.67 -2.02
CA ASN A 300 -24.26 -31.85 -2.60
C ASN A 300 -23.26 -32.90 -3.07
N VAL A 301 -23.76 -34.11 -3.33
CA VAL A 301 -22.97 -35.19 -3.94
C VAL A 301 -23.17 -35.13 -5.45
N GLY A 302 -22.09 -34.91 -6.20
CA GLY A 302 -22.10 -34.87 -7.66
C GLY A 302 -22.18 -36.26 -8.30
N LYS A 303 -22.31 -36.30 -9.63
CA LYS A 303 -22.49 -37.52 -10.44
C LYS A 303 -21.40 -38.60 -10.31
N ARG A 304 -20.26 -38.30 -9.68
CA ARG A 304 -19.13 -39.23 -9.46
C ARG A 304 -18.86 -39.50 -7.97
N GLY A 305 -19.87 -39.30 -7.11
CA GLY A 305 -19.68 -39.36 -5.65
C GLY A 305 -18.91 -38.18 -5.06
N LYS A 306 -18.36 -37.29 -5.89
CA LYS A 306 -17.60 -36.11 -5.43
C LYS A 306 -18.52 -35.15 -4.68
N ARG A 307 -18.19 -34.92 -3.42
CA ARG A 307 -18.83 -33.94 -2.55
C ARG A 307 -18.32 -32.53 -2.88
N ASN A 308 -19.22 -31.59 -3.14
CA ASN A 308 -18.89 -30.20 -3.50
C ASN A 308 -19.77 -29.21 -2.72
N GLY A 309 -19.30 -27.97 -2.57
CA GLY A 309 -19.98 -26.94 -1.79
C GLY A 309 -19.85 -27.18 -0.29
N GLY A 310 -20.82 -26.70 0.48
CA GLY A 310 -20.84 -26.84 1.94
C GLY A 310 -19.89 -25.85 2.60
N HIS A 311 -20.23 -24.57 2.59
CA HIS A 311 -19.38 -23.49 3.10
C HIS A 311 -19.92 -22.86 4.39
N LEU A 312 -21.10 -23.29 4.87
CA LEU A 312 -21.57 -22.89 6.19
C LEU A 312 -20.63 -23.47 7.25
N PHE A 313 -20.24 -22.66 8.24
CA PHE A 313 -19.23 -23.04 9.23
C PHE A 313 -19.52 -24.39 9.90
N VAL A 314 -20.76 -24.62 10.33
CA VAL A 314 -21.17 -25.89 10.97
C VAL A 314 -21.08 -27.08 10.02
N THR A 315 -21.39 -26.88 8.74
CA THR A 315 -21.24 -27.91 7.70
C THR A 315 -19.75 -28.27 7.53
N VAL A 316 -18.87 -27.27 7.46
CA VAL A 316 -17.42 -27.51 7.33
C VAL A 316 -16.87 -28.23 8.56
N MET A 317 -17.27 -27.82 9.76
CA MET A 317 -16.89 -28.47 11.02
C MET A 317 -17.31 -29.94 11.11
N GLN A 318 -18.48 -30.29 10.55
CA GLN A 318 -18.96 -31.67 10.54
C GLN A 318 -18.23 -32.52 9.52
N GLU A 319 -17.89 -31.95 8.38
CA GLU A 319 -17.39 -32.70 7.23
C GLU A 319 -15.86 -32.76 7.17
N MET A 320 -15.17 -31.75 7.69
CA MET A 320 -13.71 -31.62 7.76
C MET A 320 -13.00 -32.10 6.48
N ARG A 321 -13.56 -31.78 5.31
CA ARG A 321 -12.93 -32.18 4.04
C ARG A 321 -11.73 -31.30 3.76
N GLU A 322 -10.63 -31.92 3.36
CA GLU A 322 -9.41 -31.20 3.00
C GLU A 322 -9.69 -30.06 2.00
N SER A 323 -9.11 -28.88 2.26
CA SER A 323 -9.30 -27.64 1.51
C SER A 323 -10.72 -27.04 1.51
N GLN A 324 -11.67 -27.61 2.26
CA GLN A 324 -12.99 -27.01 2.44
C GLN A 324 -12.86 -25.69 3.20
N ILE A 325 -13.49 -24.64 2.68
CA ILE A 325 -13.43 -23.30 3.25
C ILE A 325 -14.78 -22.91 3.84
N ALA A 326 -14.75 -22.34 5.03
CA ALA A 326 -15.91 -21.93 5.81
C ALA A 326 -16.09 -20.42 5.77
N PHE A 327 -17.33 -19.97 5.57
CA PHE A 327 -17.75 -18.63 5.96
C PHE A 327 -17.55 -18.43 7.47
N PRO A 328 -17.49 -17.18 7.95
CA PRO A 328 -17.34 -16.90 9.36
C PRO A 328 -18.39 -17.61 10.22
N LYS A 329 -17.99 -18.01 11.43
CA LYS A 329 -18.85 -18.77 12.35
C LYS A 329 -20.14 -18.01 12.70
N GLU A 330 -20.05 -16.70 12.77
CA GLU A 330 -21.13 -15.78 13.08
C GLU A 330 -22.06 -15.48 11.89
N TRP A 331 -21.73 -15.95 10.68
CA TRP A 331 -22.61 -15.81 9.51
C TRP A 331 -23.51 -17.03 9.37
N ASP A 332 -24.79 -16.84 9.68
CA ASP A 332 -25.83 -17.85 9.46
C ASP A 332 -26.21 -18.01 7.98
N SER A 333 -27.06 -18.99 7.70
CA SER A 333 -27.55 -19.32 6.35
C SER A 333 -28.22 -18.12 5.66
N THR A 334 -29.05 -17.39 6.40
CA THR A 334 -29.76 -16.21 5.91
C THR A 334 -28.79 -15.09 5.54
N ARG A 335 -27.80 -14.82 6.39
CA ARG A 335 -26.76 -13.83 6.17
C ARG A 335 -25.95 -14.17 4.93
N ILE A 336 -25.49 -15.41 4.80
CA ILE A 336 -24.71 -15.85 3.64
C ILE A 336 -25.54 -15.69 2.34
N ALA A 337 -26.81 -16.10 2.34
CA ALA A 337 -27.68 -15.92 1.17
C ALA A 337 -27.85 -14.44 0.78
N ASN A 338 -28.07 -13.57 1.77
CA ASN A 338 -28.17 -12.12 1.56
C ASN A 338 -26.86 -11.51 1.04
N VAL A 339 -25.71 -11.98 1.51
CA VAL A 339 -24.39 -11.58 1.01
C VAL A 339 -24.20 -12.00 -0.45
N VAL A 340 -24.53 -13.24 -0.79
CA VAL A 340 -24.45 -13.70 -2.19
C VAL A 340 -25.34 -12.83 -3.09
N GLN A 341 -26.56 -12.53 -2.65
CA GLN A 341 -27.47 -11.67 -3.40
C GLN A 341 -26.97 -10.22 -3.52
N SER A 342 -26.38 -9.65 -2.47
CA SER A 342 -25.84 -8.29 -2.52
C SER A 342 -24.67 -8.17 -3.51
N ILE A 343 -23.82 -9.19 -3.59
CA ILE A 343 -22.70 -9.27 -4.55
C ILE A 343 -23.21 -9.42 -5.99
N ILE A 344 -24.30 -10.17 -6.21
CA ILE A 344 -24.97 -10.20 -7.52
C ILE A 344 -25.43 -8.79 -7.89
N ASN A 345 -26.11 -8.11 -6.97
CA ASN A 345 -26.69 -6.79 -7.23
C ASN A 345 -25.63 -5.71 -7.48
N ARG A 346 -24.53 -5.71 -6.73
CA ARG A 346 -23.48 -4.69 -6.78
C ARG A 346 -22.10 -5.28 -6.45
N PRO A 347 -21.46 -5.99 -7.39
CA PRO A 347 -20.12 -6.48 -7.17
C PRO A 347 -19.10 -5.33 -7.20
N GLU A 348 -18.00 -5.50 -6.48
CA GLU A 348 -16.84 -4.60 -6.60
C GLU A 348 -16.03 -4.91 -7.86
N LYS A 349 -15.99 -6.19 -8.25
CA LYS A 349 -15.24 -6.67 -9.41
C LYS A 349 -15.98 -7.80 -10.13
N VAL A 350 -15.88 -7.80 -11.46
CA VAL A 350 -16.34 -8.89 -12.33
C VAL A 350 -15.13 -9.41 -13.12
N ILE A 351 -14.88 -10.70 -13.06
CA ILE A 351 -13.82 -11.38 -13.82
C ILE A 351 -14.46 -12.37 -14.79
N GLN A 352 -14.14 -12.27 -16.07
CA GLN A 352 -14.54 -13.24 -17.07
C GLN A 352 -13.49 -14.35 -17.14
N MET A 353 -13.83 -15.53 -16.63
CA MET A 353 -12.94 -16.70 -16.57
C MET A 353 -12.84 -17.43 -17.92
N GLY A 354 -13.85 -17.25 -18.77
CA GLY A 354 -13.97 -17.79 -20.12
C GLY A 354 -15.33 -17.45 -20.73
N PRO A 355 -15.70 -18.01 -21.90
CA PRO A 355 -16.97 -17.71 -22.55
C PRO A 355 -18.21 -18.08 -21.71
N GLY A 356 -18.11 -19.12 -20.88
CA GLY A 356 -19.23 -19.66 -20.09
C GLY A 356 -19.13 -19.45 -18.59
N VAL A 357 -18.12 -18.73 -18.08
CA VAL A 357 -17.90 -18.56 -16.64
C VAL A 357 -17.47 -17.14 -16.31
N ALA A 358 -18.15 -16.54 -15.34
CA ALA A 358 -17.77 -15.26 -14.75
C ALA A 358 -17.73 -15.37 -13.22
N ARG A 359 -16.95 -14.50 -12.57
CA ARG A 359 -16.87 -14.39 -11.11
C ARG A 359 -17.20 -12.97 -10.71
N LEU A 360 -18.10 -12.84 -9.74
CA LEU A 360 -18.41 -11.60 -9.05
C LEU A 360 -17.66 -11.62 -7.72
N LEU A 361 -16.99 -10.53 -7.36
CA LEU A 361 -16.24 -10.42 -6.12
C LEU A 361 -16.64 -9.15 -5.37
N ALA A 362 -16.72 -9.25 -4.05
CA ALA A 362 -16.78 -8.10 -3.16
C ALA A 362 -16.19 -8.46 -1.79
N THR A 363 -15.79 -7.43 -1.05
CA THR A 363 -15.44 -7.54 0.37
C THR A 363 -16.60 -7.12 1.24
N ILE A 364 -17.06 -7.99 2.13
CA ILE A 364 -18.16 -7.72 3.05
C ILE A 364 -17.64 -7.92 4.47
N GLU A 365 -17.64 -6.85 5.28
CA GLU A 365 -17.18 -6.88 6.68
C GLU A 365 -15.78 -7.51 6.84
N GLY A 366 -14.87 -7.21 5.91
CA GLY A 366 -13.50 -7.74 5.92
C GLY A 366 -13.37 -9.15 5.35
N VAL A 367 -14.44 -9.75 4.80
CA VAL A 367 -14.44 -11.06 4.13
C VAL A 367 -14.53 -10.90 2.63
N GLU A 368 -13.52 -11.36 1.90
CA GLU A 368 -13.56 -11.44 0.45
C GLU A 368 -14.41 -12.62 0.02
N VAL A 369 -15.49 -12.37 -0.71
CA VAL A 369 -16.44 -13.40 -1.17
C VAL A 369 -16.45 -13.42 -2.69
N VAL A 370 -16.42 -14.63 -3.25
CA VAL A 370 -16.58 -14.86 -4.68
C VAL A 370 -17.90 -15.56 -4.96
N VAL A 371 -18.65 -15.06 -5.94
CA VAL A 371 -19.85 -15.69 -6.51
C VAL A 371 -19.53 -16.10 -7.94
N GLN A 372 -19.53 -17.40 -8.21
CA GLN A 372 -19.22 -17.93 -9.53
C GLN A 372 -20.50 -18.15 -10.36
N LEU A 373 -20.55 -17.48 -11.51
CA LEU A 373 -21.62 -17.59 -12.48
C LEU A 373 -21.28 -18.58 -13.58
N ILE A 374 -22.24 -19.42 -13.95
CA ILE A 374 -22.23 -20.17 -15.21
C ILE A 374 -23.15 -19.45 -16.19
N VAL A 375 -22.56 -19.06 -17.33
CA VAL A 375 -23.22 -18.35 -18.43
C VAL A 375 -23.53 -19.37 -19.52
N LYS A 376 -24.81 -19.56 -19.83
CA LYS A 376 -25.29 -20.34 -20.98
C LYS A 376 -26.13 -19.43 -21.87
N LYS A 377 -26.32 -19.80 -23.14
CA LYS A 377 -27.03 -18.99 -24.17
C LYS A 377 -28.28 -18.25 -23.65
N ASN A 378 -29.11 -18.88 -22.83
CA ASN A 378 -30.38 -18.31 -22.34
C ASN A 378 -30.49 -18.24 -20.80
N ARG A 379 -29.39 -18.43 -20.05
CA ARG A 379 -29.45 -18.40 -18.58
C ARG A 379 -28.11 -18.06 -17.96
N VAL A 380 -28.14 -17.21 -16.93
CA VAL A 380 -27.00 -16.98 -16.05
C VAL A 380 -27.38 -17.46 -14.65
N LEU A 381 -26.63 -18.43 -14.15
CA LEU A 381 -26.92 -19.08 -12.86
C LEU A 381 -25.72 -18.93 -11.95
N VAL A 382 -25.98 -18.68 -10.67
CA VAL A 382 -24.98 -18.94 -9.65
C VAL A 382 -24.71 -20.44 -9.62
N SER A 383 -23.43 -20.81 -9.66
CA SER A 383 -22.97 -22.20 -9.58
C SER A 383 -22.46 -22.55 -8.19
N THR A 384 -21.81 -21.59 -7.54
CA THR A 384 -21.30 -21.68 -6.18
C THR A 384 -20.94 -20.26 -5.71
N ALA A 385 -20.83 -20.10 -4.39
CA ALA A 385 -20.23 -18.96 -3.75
C ALA A 385 -19.49 -19.44 -2.50
N HIS A 386 -18.38 -18.80 -2.17
CA HIS A 386 -17.57 -19.13 -1.00
C HIS A 386 -16.72 -17.93 -0.59
N PRO A 387 -16.31 -17.85 0.68
CA PRO A 387 -15.29 -16.89 1.06
C PRO A 387 -13.95 -17.31 0.43
N MET A 388 -13.09 -16.35 0.20
CA MET A 388 -11.72 -16.57 -0.24
C MET A 388 -10.74 -16.42 0.92
N ARG A 389 -10.94 -15.36 1.72
CA ARG A 389 -10.13 -14.97 2.88
C ARG A 389 -10.84 -13.86 3.65
N GLY A 390 -10.32 -13.52 4.82
CA GLY A 390 -10.78 -12.41 5.65
C GLY A 390 -11.14 -12.83 7.06
N GLN A 391 -11.66 -11.86 7.82
CA GLN A 391 -11.97 -12.05 9.24
C GLN A 391 -12.92 -13.24 9.46
N GLY A 392 -12.51 -14.20 10.28
CA GLY A 392 -13.33 -15.36 10.64
C GLY A 392 -13.41 -16.47 9.58
N VAL A 393 -12.79 -16.30 8.41
CA VAL A 393 -12.74 -17.34 7.37
C VAL A 393 -11.77 -18.44 7.79
N MET A 394 -12.22 -19.69 7.73
CA MET A 394 -11.43 -20.86 8.10
C MET A 394 -11.33 -21.83 6.93
N ARG A 395 -10.19 -22.50 6.76
CA ARG A 395 -10.00 -23.59 5.80
C ARG A 395 -9.55 -24.84 6.51
N VAL A 396 -10.12 -25.98 6.11
CA VAL A 396 -9.65 -27.29 6.55
C VAL A 396 -8.31 -27.59 5.90
N HIS A 397 -7.31 -27.89 6.72
CA HIS A 397 -6.03 -28.39 6.27
C HIS A 397 -5.48 -29.39 7.29
N ASN A 398 -5.09 -30.58 6.83
CA ASN A 398 -4.56 -31.65 7.67
C ASN A 398 -5.46 -31.98 8.87
N GLY A 399 -6.79 -31.95 8.66
CA GLY A 399 -7.77 -32.25 9.72
C GLY A 399 -7.98 -31.13 10.74
N HIS A 400 -7.42 -29.94 10.53
CA HIS A 400 -7.60 -28.77 11.40
C HIS A 400 -8.22 -27.60 10.63
N LEU A 401 -8.91 -26.71 11.35
CA LEU A 401 -9.33 -25.43 10.79
C LEU A 401 -8.23 -24.39 10.99
N ILE A 402 -7.77 -23.82 9.87
CA ILE A 402 -6.74 -22.78 9.83
C ILE A 402 -7.37 -21.47 9.35
N PRO A 403 -7.13 -20.33 10.03
CA PRO A 403 -7.56 -19.01 9.54
C PRO A 403 -7.00 -18.71 8.14
N VAL A 404 -7.82 -18.06 7.31
CA VAL A 404 -7.42 -17.58 5.99
C VAL A 404 -7.59 -16.07 5.94
N GLU A 405 -6.53 -15.32 6.26
CA GLU A 405 -6.54 -13.85 6.33
C GLU A 405 -6.18 -13.14 5.00
#